data_AF-A0A0A1PSB2-F1
#
_entry.id   AF-A0A0A1PSB2-F1
#
_cell.length_a   1.000
_cell.length_b   1.000
_cell.length_c   1.000
_cell.angle_alpha   90.00
_cell.angle_beta   90.00
_cell.angle_gamma   90.00
#
_symmetry.space_group_name_H-M   'P 1'
#
loop_
_entity.id
_entity.type
_entity.pdbx_description
1 polymer ?
#
loop_
_entity_poly.entity_id
_entity_poly.type
_entity_poly.pdbx_seq_one_letter_code
_entity_poly.pdbx_strand_id
1 'polypeptide(L)'
;MYTTNLRKVGGSVMLAVPPALLDVLQLAAGAQVDLTVDNGRLVVEPKARPRYTMAELLAASDYSQPQPIVEREWVDAPAVGREPI
;
A
#
# COMPACT_ATOMS: atom_id res chain seq x y z
N MET A 1 25.22 8.54 17.15
CA MET A 1 25.70 7.71 16.02
C MET A 1 25.35 6.27 16.34
N TYR A 2 24.61 5.59 15.46
CA TYR A 2 24.29 4.17 15.62
C TYR A 2 25.11 3.37 14.61
N THR A 3 25.75 2.31 15.08
CA THR A 3 26.50 1.37 14.22
C THR A 3 25.84 0.01 14.36
N THR A 4 25.47 -0.60 13.24
CA THR A 4 24.90 -1.96 13.23
C THR A 4 25.57 -2.78 12.13
N ASN A 5 25.63 -4.09 12.33
CA ASN A 5 26.23 -5.02 11.38
C ASN A 5 25.19 -5.58 10.41
N LEU A 6 25.64 -5.85 9.20
CA LEU A 6 24.87 -6.59 8.21
C LEU A 6 24.88 -8.09 8.53
N ARG A 7 23.73 -8.74 8.43
CA ARG A 7 23.61 -10.19 8.63
C ARG A 7 22.91 -10.87 7.45
N LYS A 8 23.40 -12.05 7.04
CA LYS A 8 22.76 -12.85 5.99
C LYS A 8 21.46 -13.47 6.50
N VAL A 9 20.40 -13.39 5.69
CA VAL A 9 19.08 -13.95 5.98
C VAL A 9 18.48 -14.50 4.69
N GLY A 10 18.43 -15.83 4.58
CA GLY A 10 18.01 -16.49 3.35
C GLY A 10 18.89 -16.07 2.17
N GLY A 11 18.24 -15.57 1.10
CA GLY A 11 18.91 -15.03 -0.10
C GLY A 11 19.34 -13.56 0.02
N SER A 12 19.11 -12.90 1.15
CA SER A 12 19.28 -11.45 1.33
C SER A 12 20.14 -11.09 2.53
N VAL A 13 20.36 -9.79 2.75
CA VAL A 13 21.07 -9.24 3.90
C VAL A 13 20.13 -8.30 4.67
N MET A 14 20.12 -8.41 6.00
CA MET A 14 19.38 -7.52 6.89
C MET A 14 20.31 -6.60 7.67
N LEU A 15 19.83 -5.39 7.92
CA LEU A 15 20.40 -4.41 8.85
C LEU A 15 19.43 -4.27 10.04
N ALA A 16 19.95 -4.27 11.27
CA ALA A 16 19.13 -3.94 12.43
C ALA A 16 18.95 -2.41 12.52
N VAL A 17 17.70 -1.96 12.68
CA VAL A 17 17.35 -0.56 12.93
C VAL A 17 16.97 -0.41 14.41
N PRO A 18 17.70 0.40 15.21
CA PRO A 18 17.36 0.67 16.60
C PRO A 18 15.92 1.23 16.75
N PRO A 19 15.15 0.82 17.78
CA PRO A 19 13.77 1.29 17.98
C PRO A 19 13.63 2.81 18.00
N ALA A 20 14.58 3.51 18.63
CA ALA A 20 14.58 4.97 18.68
C ALA A 20 14.59 5.65 17.29
N LEU A 21 15.18 5.01 16.26
CA LEU A 21 15.13 5.52 14.89
C LEU A 21 13.79 5.24 14.21
N LEU A 22 13.16 4.10 14.53
CA LEU A 22 11.81 3.79 14.05
C LEU A 22 10.79 4.79 14.61
N ASP A 23 10.91 5.15 15.89
CA ASP A 23 10.03 6.12 16.54
C ASP A 23 10.13 7.50 15.89
N VAL A 24 11.37 7.98 15.62
CA VAL A 24 11.60 9.27 14.95
C VAL A 24 11.01 9.27 13.53
N LEU A 25 11.11 8.15 12.81
CA LEU A 25 10.58 8.00 11.46
C LEU A 25 9.09 7.61 11.42
N GLN A 26 8.44 7.44 12.58
CA GLN A 26 7.06 6.96 12.70
C GLN A 26 6.84 5.63 11.95
N LEU A 27 7.83 4.74 12.00
CA LEU A 27 7.80 3.42 11.38
C LEU A 27 7.59 2.32 12.41
N ALA A 28 7.01 1.20 11.97
CA ALA A 28 6.87 -0.02 12.75
C ALA A 28 7.45 -1.21 12.00
N ALA A 29 7.76 -2.30 12.72
CA ALA A 29 8.14 -3.55 12.08
C ALA A 29 7.04 -4.03 11.10
N GLY A 30 7.43 -4.38 9.89
CA GLY A 30 6.50 -4.76 8.82
C GLY A 30 5.96 -3.60 7.98
N ALA A 31 6.30 -2.34 8.30
CA ALA A 31 6.01 -1.21 7.42
C ALA A 31 6.72 -1.36 6.08
N GLN A 32 6.06 -0.92 5.00
CA GLN A 32 6.71 -0.82 3.69
C GLN A 32 7.59 0.43 3.65
N VAL A 33 8.77 0.28 3.06
CA VAL A 33 9.74 1.35 2.83
C VAL A 33 10.24 1.25 1.39
N ASP A 34 10.60 2.39 0.84
CA ASP A 34 11.32 2.45 -0.42
C ASP A 34 12.83 2.50 -0.14
N LEU A 35 13.60 1.79 -0.97
CA LEU A 35 15.06 1.68 -0.85
C LEU A 35 15.70 2.25 -2.12
N THR A 36 16.53 3.27 -1.97
CA THR A 36 17.26 3.90 -3.09
C THR A 36 18.74 4.03 -2.75
N VAL A 37 19.56 4.17 -3.79
CA VAL A 37 20.99 4.47 -3.62
C VAL A 37 21.22 5.91 -4.08
N ASP A 38 21.62 6.77 -3.14
CA ASP A 38 21.99 8.16 -3.42
C ASP A 38 23.42 8.41 -2.97
N ASN A 39 24.29 8.81 -3.89
CA ASN A 39 25.69 9.17 -3.59
C ASN A 39 26.45 8.12 -2.75
N GLY A 40 26.26 6.83 -3.06
CA GLY A 40 26.88 5.71 -2.33
C GLY A 40 26.26 5.42 -0.96
N ARG A 41 25.14 6.05 -0.62
CA ARG A 41 24.37 5.82 0.61
C ARG A 41 23.11 5.03 0.26
N LEU A 42 22.79 4.04 1.07
CA LEU A 42 21.46 3.41 1.04
C LEU A 42 20.49 4.33 1.78
N VAL A 43 19.54 4.90 1.05
CA VAL A 43 18.49 5.75 1.61
C VAL A 43 17.23 4.90 1.78
N VAL A 44 16.62 5.01 2.95
CA VAL A 44 15.40 4.28 3.34
C VAL A 44 14.33 5.30 3.65
N GLU A 45 13.24 5.27 2.89
CA GLU A 45 12.14 6.23 3.02
C GLU A 45 10.85 5.52 3.41
N PRO A 46 10.07 6.06 4.37
CA PRO A 46 8.72 5.57 4.63
C PRO A 46 7.89 5.59 3.35
N LYS A 47 7.31 4.45 2.98
CA LYS A 47 6.40 4.41 1.84
C LYS A 47 5.07 5.01 2.28
N ALA A 48 4.84 6.27 1.93
CA ALA A 48 3.56 6.91 2.19
C ALA A 48 2.46 6.15 1.45
N ARG A 49 1.46 5.67 2.20
CA ARG A 49 0.24 5.16 1.56
C ARG A 49 -0.44 6.34 0.88
N PRO A 50 -0.72 6.27 -0.43
CA PRO A 50 -1.46 7.32 -1.09
C PRO A 50 -2.83 7.44 -0.42
N ARG A 51 -3.17 8.68 -0.03
CA ARG A 51 -4.50 9.02 0.46
C ARG A 51 -5.27 9.52 -0.75
N TYR A 52 -6.22 8.72 -1.20
CA TYR A 52 -7.11 9.12 -2.28
C TYR A 52 -8.38 9.76 -1.72
N THR A 53 -8.84 10.80 -2.39
CA THR A 53 -10.18 11.34 -2.26
C THR A 53 -11.13 10.53 -3.14
N MET A 54 -12.43 10.56 -2.81
CA MET A 54 -13.45 9.96 -3.68
C MET A 54 -13.38 10.51 -5.10
N ALA A 55 -13.16 11.82 -5.25
CA ALA A 55 -13.04 12.46 -6.56
C ALA A 55 -11.87 11.91 -7.39
N GLU A 56 -10.71 11.67 -6.78
CA GLU A 56 -9.54 11.09 -7.47
C GLU A 56 -9.81 9.65 -7.93
N LEU A 57 -10.46 8.84 -7.10
CA LEU A 57 -10.81 7.46 -7.46
C LEU A 57 -11.82 7.41 -8.60
N LEU A 58 -12.82 8.29 -8.58
CA LEU A 58 -13.79 8.40 -9.67
C LEU A 58 -13.11 8.86 -10.96
N ALA A 59 -12.24 9.87 -10.90
CA ALA A 59 -11.53 10.36 -12.08
C ALA A 59 -10.59 9.33 -12.73
N ALA A 60 -10.02 8.41 -11.94
CA ALA A 60 -9.12 7.37 -12.43
C ALA A 60 -9.85 6.12 -13.00
N SER A 61 -11.16 6.02 -12.82
CA SER A 61 -11.95 4.84 -13.23
C SER A 61 -12.41 4.96 -14.69
N ASP A 62 -12.36 3.85 -15.44
CA ASP A 62 -12.90 3.79 -16.81
C ASP A 62 -14.38 3.38 -16.79
N TYR A 63 -15.26 4.33 -17.11
CA TYR A 63 -16.72 4.11 -17.20
C TYR A 63 -17.22 3.93 -18.63
N SER A 64 -16.31 3.92 -19.62
CA SER A 64 -16.69 3.78 -21.03
C SER A 64 -17.04 2.35 -21.41
N GLN A 65 -16.57 1.38 -20.61
CA GLN A 65 -16.83 -0.03 -20.86
C GLN A 65 -18.29 -0.37 -20.54
N PRO A 66 -18.99 -1.09 -21.42
CA PRO A 66 -20.30 -1.63 -21.09
C PRO A 66 -20.17 -2.62 -19.93
N GLN A 67 -21.16 -2.61 -19.04
CA GLN A 67 -21.22 -3.57 -17.93
C GLN A 67 -21.24 -5.01 -18.47
N PRO A 68 -20.48 -5.94 -17.84
CA PRO A 68 -20.56 -7.35 -18.16
C PRO A 68 -22.00 -7.86 -18.07
N ILE A 69 -22.38 -8.79 -18.96
CA ILE A 69 -23.73 -9.38 -18.98
C ILE A 69 -24.14 -9.95 -17.63
N VAL A 70 -23.19 -10.57 -16.91
CA VAL A 70 -23.44 -11.16 -15.59
C VAL A 70 -23.81 -10.08 -14.57
N GLU A 71 -23.18 -8.91 -14.59
CA GLU A 71 -23.55 -7.81 -13.70
C GLU A 71 -24.90 -7.23 -14.12
N ARG A 72 -25.16 -7.20 -15.43
CA ARG A 72 -26.39 -6.63 -15.98
C ARG A 72 -27.63 -7.42 -15.58
N GLU A 73 -27.53 -8.74 -15.50
CA GLU A 73 -28.59 -9.60 -14.97
C GLU A 73 -29.01 -9.23 -13.54
N TRP A 74 -28.05 -8.80 -12.70
CA TRP A 74 -28.33 -8.37 -11.32
C TRP A 74 -28.94 -6.97 -11.28
N VAL A 75 -28.46 -6.05 -12.11
CA VAL A 75 -28.97 -4.66 -12.20
C VAL A 75 -30.39 -4.62 -12.74
N ASP A 76 -30.68 -5.44 -13.74
CA ASP A 76 -31.98 -5.48 -14.41
C ASP A 76 -32.96 -6.47 -13.74
N ALA A 77 -32.55 -7.11 -12.63
CA ALA A 77 -33.40 -8.03 -11.89
C ALA A 77 -34.62 -7.31 -11.27
N PRO A 78 -35.82 -7.91 -11.34
CA PRO A 78 -37.01 -7.31 -10.74
C PRO A 78 -36.92 -7.30 -9.21
N ALA A 79 -37.47 -6.26 -8.58
CA ALA A 79 -37.54 -6.17 -7.13
C ALA A 79 -38.39 -7.32 -6.55
N VAL A 80 -37.82 -8.06 -5.58
CA VAL A 80 -38.48 -9.20 -4.90
C VAL A 80 -38.97 -8.89 -3.49
N GLY A 81 -38.65 -7.70 -2.94
CA GLY A 81 -39.23 -7.18 -1.70
C GLY A 81 -38.87 -7.94 -0.41
N ARG A 82 -37.65 -8.47 -0.30
CA ARG A 82 -37.17 -9.25 0.87
C ARG A 82 -36.02 -8.57 1.64
N GLU A 83 -35.84 -7.28 1.42
CA GLU A 83 -34.82 -6.51 2.13
C GLU A 83 -35.27 -6.30 3.57
N PRO A 84 -34.43 -6.61 4.57
CA PRO A 84 -34.75 -6.31 5.95
C PRO A 84 -34.79 -4.78 6.12
N ILE A 85 -35.91 -4.29 6.65
CA ILE A 85 -36.07 -2.93 7.16
C ILE A 85 -35.16 -2.69 8.37
#